data_AF-A0A849G5R0-F1
#
_entry.id   AF-A0A849G5R0-F1
#
_cell.length_a   1.000
_cell.length_b   1.000
_cell.length_c   1.000
_cell.angle_alpha   90.00
_cell.angle_beta   90.00
_cell.angle_gamma   90.00
#
_symmetry.space_group_name_H-M   'P 1'
#
loop_
_entity.id
_entity.type
_entity.pdbx_description
1 polymer ?
#
loop_
_entity_poly.entity_id
_entity_poly.type
_entity_poly.pdbx_seq_one_letter_code
_entity_poly.pdbx_strand_id
1 'polypeptide(L)'
;MRLAALALALCVIGQPALAACRLALALALDISGSVDADEYRLQMSGLSTALADRDVVAALLASPDAPVAIAIYEWSSARHQNVIQDWT
;
A
#
# COMPACT_ATOMS: atom_id res chain seq x y z
N MET A 1 17.93 -24.19 -35.68
CA MET A 1 16.68 -24.40 -34.91
C MET A 1 16.87 -24.38 -33.40
N ARG A 2 17.80 -25.14 -32.80
CA ARG A 2 17.99 -25.19 -31.33
C ARG A 2 18.35 -23.83 -30.68
N LEU A 3 19.24 -23.06 -31.30
CA LEU A 3 19.62 -21.72 -30.80
C LEU A 3 18.48 -20.70 -30.90
N ALA A 4 17.65 -20.79 -31.95
CA ALA A 4 16.47 -19.96 -32.10
C ALA A 4 15.38 -20.30 -31.06
N ALA A 5 15.20 -21.58 -30.76
CA ALA A 5 14.29 -22.04 -29.70
C ALA A 5 14.77 -21.60 -28.31
N LEU A 6 16.08 -21.61 -28.06
CA LEU A 6 16.66 -21.14 -26.80
C LEU A 6 16.53 -19.61 -26.65
N ALA A 7 16.79 -18.85 -27.72
CA ALA A 7 16.61 -17.39 -27.72
C ALA A 7 15.14 -16.99 -27.49
N LEU A 8 14.20 -17.70 -28.13
CA LEU A 8 12.77 -17.48 -27.91
C LEU A 8 12.35 -17.82 -26.47
N ALA A 9 12.90 -18.90 -25.90
CA ALA A 9 12.67 -19.26 -24.50
C ALA A 9 13.18 -18.17 -23.53
N LEU A 10 14.37 -17.61 -23.76
CA LEU A 10 14.89 -16.51 -22.93
C LEU A 10 14.05 -15.23 -23.04
N CYS A 11 13.50 -14.91 -24.22
CA CYS A 11 12.63 -13.73 -24.39
C CYS A 11 11.29 -13.84 -23.65
N VAL A 12 10.77 -15.06 -23.45
CA VAL A 12 9.52 -15.29 -22.70
C VAL A 12 9.74 -15.18 -21.19
N ILE A 13 10.92 -15.51 -20.69
CA ILE A 13 11.23 -15.51 -19.25
C ILE A 13 11.60 -14.09 -18.75
N GLY A 14 12.14 -13.24 -19.63
CA GLY A 14 12.64 -11.91 -19.30
C GLY A 14 11.65 -10.76 -19.44
N GLN A 15 10.34 -10.97 -19.25
CA GLN A 15 9.41 -9.84 -19.28
C GLN A 15 9.64 -8.92 -18.07
N PRO A 16 9.66 -7.58 -18.26
CA PRO A 16 9.73 -6.67 -17.14
C PRO A 16 8.49 -6.88 -16.26
N ALA A 17 8.71 -7.15 -14.98
CA ALA A 17 7.62 -7.22 -14.02
C ALA A 17 6.98 -5.83 -13.94
N LEU A 18 5.78 -5.67 -14.52
CA LEU A 18 4.98 -4.50 -14.29
C LEU A 18 4.53 -4.55 -12.83
N ALA A 19 4.87 -3.52 -12.05
CA ALA A 19 4.39 -3.41 -10.70
C ALA A 19 2.86 -3.27 -10.73
N ALA A 20 2.16 -4.00 -9.86
CA ALA A 20 0.69 -3.94 -9.78
C ALA A 20 0.16 -2.55 -9.36
N CYS A 21 1.03 -1.72 -8.75
CA CYS A 21 0.77 -0.36 -8.33
C CYS A 21 2.04 0.48 -8.54
N ARG A 22 1.90 1.81 -8.65
CA ARG A 22 3.06 2.73 -8.68
C ARG A 22 3.66 2.99 -7.30
N LEU A 23 2.85 2.78 -6.25
CA LEU A 23 3.22 2.96 -4.86
C LEU A 23 2.37 2.02 -4.01
N ALA A 24 3.01 1.25 -3.13
CA ALA A 24 2.36 0.51 -2.05
C ALA A 24 2.60 1.28 -0.74
N LEU A 25 1.53 1.87 -0.19
CA LEU A 25 1.58 2.70 1.01
C LEU A 25 0.98 1.95 2.19
N ALA A 26 1.83 1.61 3.16
CA ALA A 26 1.43 0.99 4.42
C ALA A 26 1.34 2.06 5.52
N LEU A 27 0.15 2.25 6.09
CA LEU A 27 -0.11 3.21 7.15
C LEU A 27 -0.34 2.46 8.48
N ALA A 28 0.69 2.45 9.31
CA ALA A 28 0.66 1.83 10.63
C ALA A 28 0.27 2.86 11.70
N LEU A 29 -0.81 2.62 12.44
CA LEU A 29 -1.22 3.44 13.57
C LEU A 29 -0.66 2.85 14.86
N ASP A 30 -0.04 3.70 15.68
CA ASP A 30 0.49 3.29 16.98
C ASP A 30 -0.65 3.04 17.98
N ILE A 31 -0.67 1.85 18.57
CA ILE A 31 -1.56 1.46 19.68
C ILE A 31 -0.76 1.01 20.90
N SER A 32 0.46 1.51 21.06
CA SER A 32 1.32 1.26 22.21
C SER A 32 0.74 1.84 23.50
N GLY A 33 1.28 1.42 24.65
CA GLY A 33 0.78 1.83 25.97
C GLY A 33 0.94 3.33 26.28
N SER A 34 1.67 4.09 25.47
CA SER A 34 1.73 5.56 25.58
C SER A 34 0.58 6.27 24.87
N VAL A 35 -0.19 5.57 24.04
CA VAL A 35 -1.31 6.14 23.29
C VAL A 35 -2.59 6.01 24.10
N ASP A 36 -3.19 7.14 24.44
CA ASP A 36 -4.49 7.15 25.11
C ASP A 36 -5.67 7.11 24.13
N ALA A 37 -6.89 7.02 24.67
CA ALA A 37 -8.10 6.92 23.86
C ALA A 37 -8.38 8.18 23.02
N ASP A 38 -7.94 9.36 23.48
CA ASP A 38 -8.18 10.63 22.80
C ASP A 38 -7.17 10.79 21.65
N GLU A 39 -5.90 10.44 21.89
CA GLU A 39 -4.86 10.36 20.88
C GLU A 39 -5.19 9.33 19.80
N TYR A 40 -5.68 8.14 20.18
CA TYR A 40 -6.15 7.14 19.22
C TYR A 40 -7.27 7.68 18.32
N ARG A 41 -8.29 8.33 18.92
CA ARG A 41 -9.39 8.93 18.14
C ARG A 41 -8.91 10.06 17.24
N LEU A 42 -7.96 10.86 17.70
CA LEU A 42 -7.37 11.93 16.91
C LEU A 42 -6.65 11.37 15.68
N GLN A 43 -5.83 10.33 15.86
CA GLN A 43 -5.12 9.67 14.77
C GLN A 43 -6.09 9.08 13.74
N MET A 44 -7.11 8.33 14.20
CA MET A 44 -8.11 7.72 13.33
C MET A 44 -8.92 8.76 12.54
N SER A 45 -9.37 9.82 13.22
CA SER A 45 -10.15 10.89 12.60
C SER A 45 -9.30 11.70 11.62
N GLY A 46 -8.04 11.98 11.98
CA GLY A 46 -7.07 12.67 11.13
C GLY A 46 -6.75 11.88 9.87
N LEU A 47 -6.53 10.57 9.99
CA LEU A 47 -6.32 9.67 8.85
C LEU A 47 -7.53 9.64 7.93
N SER A 48 -8.74 9.44 8.48
CA SER A 48 -9.97 9.44 7.68
C SER A 48 -10.18 10.77 6.97
N THR A 49 -9.93 11.90 7.65
CA THR A 49 -10.04 13.24 7.07
C THR A 49 -9.03 13.44 5.95
N ALA A 50 -7.77 13.02 6.16
CA ALA A 50 -6.72 13.13 5.14
C ALA A 50 -7.03 12.28 3.90
N LEU A 51 -7.53 11.05 4.06
CA LEU A 51 -7.90 10.20 2.92
C LEU A 51 -9.15 10.67 2.18
N ALA A 52 -10.00 11.47 2.82
CA ALA A 52 -11.16 12.10 2.20
C ALA A 52 -10.85 13.50 1.61
N ASP A 53 -9.67 14.06 1.87
CA ASP A 53 -9.27 15.36 1.36
C ASP A 53 -9.16 15.32 -0.18
N ARG A 54 -9.66 16.38 -0.84
CA ARG A 54 -9.76 16.42 -2.30
C ARG A 54 -8.41 16.35 -2.99
N ASP A 55 -7.39 17.00 -2.42
CA ASP A 55 -6.06 17.06 -3.02
C ASP A 55 -5.34 15.72 -2.83
N VAL A 56 -5.55 15.07 -1.68
CA VAL A 56 -5.04 13.71 -1.43
C VAL A 56 -5.69 12.71 -2.38
N VAL A 57 -7.02 12.71 -2.51
CA VAL A 57 -7.74 11.82 -3.44
C VAL A 57 -7.26 12.06 -4.87
N ALA A 58 -7.13 13.32 -5.30
CA ALA A 58 -6.63 13.65 -6.62
C ALA A 58 -5.20 13.10 -6.84
N ALA A 59 -4.33 13.22 -5.85
CA ALA A 59 -2.97 12.69 -5.92
C ALA A 59 -2.94 11.15 -5.97
N LEU A 60 -3.77 10.47 -5.18
CA LEU A 60 -3.87 9.00 -5.18
C LEU A 60 -4.39 8.47 -6.52
N LEU A 61 -5.38 9.14 -7.11
CA LEU A 61 -6.06 8.72 -8.34
C LEU A 61 -5.48 9.32 -9.64
N ALA A 62 -4.39 10.08 -9.56
CA ALA A 62 -3.79 10.78 -10.70
C ALA A 62 -3.35 9.86 -11.86
N SER A 63 -3.18 8.56 -11.63
CA SER A 63 -2.71 7.60 -12.63
C SER A 63 -3.54 6.31 -12.57
N PRO A 64 -4.66 6.22 -13.32
CA PRO A 64 -5.55 5.06 -13.28
C PRO A 64 -4.88 3.73 -13.62
N ASP A 65 -3.92 3.74 -14.56
CA ASP A 65 -3.19 2.55 -15.00
C ASP A 65 -2.05 2.14 -14.06
N ALA A 66 -1.77 2.95 -13.04
CA ALA A 66 -0.70 2.72 -12.09
C ALA A 66 -1.17 3.17 -10.69
N PRO A 67 -2.06 2.40 -10.05
CA PRO A 67 -2.74 2.81 -8.82
C PRO A 67 -1.76 2.98 -7.66
N VAL A 68 -2.19 3.70 -6.61
CA VAL A 68 -1.54 3.64 -5.29
C VAL A 68 -2.31 2.62 -4.46
N ALA A 69 -1.64 1.53 -4.08
CA ALA A 69 -2.22 0.53 -3.19
C ALA A 69 -2.05 0.98 -1.74
N ILE A 70 -3.11 0.93 -0.92
CA ILE A 70 -3.06 1.35 0.48
C ILE A 70 -3.44 0.19 1.40
N ALA A 71 -2.65 -0.02 2.45
CA ALA A 71 -3.02 -0.84 3.61
C ALA A 71 -2.96 -0.01 4.88
N ILE A 72 -3.90 -0.24 5.79
CA ILE A 72 -4.04 0.48 7.06
C ILE A 72 -4.14 -0.54 8.18
N TYR A 73 -3.30 -0.42 9.20
CA TYR A 73 -3.28 -1.36 10.31
C TYR A 73 -2.81 -0.69 11.59
N GLU A 74 -3.17 -1.27 12.73
CA GLU A 74 -2.70 -0.88 14.05
C GLU A 74 -1.50 -1.75 14.44
N TRP A 75 -0.58 -1.18 15.20
CA TRP A 75 0.63 -1.87 15.64
C TRP A 75 1.13 -1.38 17.01
N SER A 76 1.59 -2.31 17.84
CA SER A 76 2.41 -1.99 19.03
C SER A 76 3.58 -2.95 19.25
N SER A 77 3.60 -4.09 18.56
CA SER A 77 4.72 -5.02 18.60
C SER A 77 4.65 -6.02 17.43
N ALA A 78 5.71 -6.81 17.23
CA ALA A 78 5.74 -7.85 16.20
C ALA A 78 4.59 -8.87 16.30
N ARG A 79 3.97 -9.05 17.48
CA ARG A 79 2.85 -9.98 17.70
C ARG A 79 1.52 -9.29 17.95
N HIS A 80 1.48 -7.95 17.92
CA HIS A 80 0.29 -7.17 18.20
C HIS A 80 0.05 -6.21 17.05
N GLN A 81 -0.67 -6.72 16.06
CA GLN A 81 -1.02 -6.03 14.83
C GLN A 81 -2.48 -6.36 14.50
N ASN A 82 -3.21 -5.37 14.02
CA ASN A 82 -4.60 -5.54 13.60
C ASN A 82 -4.81 -4.81 12.27
N VAL A 83 -5.18 -5.53 11.22
CA VAL A 83 -5.44 -4.93 9.91
C VAL A 83 -6.83 -4.29 9.94
N ILE A 84 -6.88 -2.98 9.68
CA ILE A 84 -8.13 -2.22 9.53
C ILE A 84 -8.63 -2.31 8.09
N GLN A 85 -7.71 -2.08 7.14
CA GLN A 85 -7.96 -2.15 5.70
C GLN A 85 -6.78 -2.87 5.06
N ASP A 86 -7.04 -4.00 4.41
CA ASP A 86 -6.03 -4.71 3.62
C ASP A 86 -5.80 -3.98 2.30
N TRP A 87 -4.76 -4.38 1.56
CA TRP A 87 -4.36 -3.77 0.29
C TRP A 87 -5.54 -3.57 -0.67
N THR A 88 -5.80 -2.31 -1.03
CA THR A 88 -6.75 -1.90 -2.08
C THR A 88 -6.18 -0.79 -2.95
#